data_AF-A0A969I352-F1
#
_entry.id   AF-A0A969I352-F1
#
_cell.length_a   1.000
_cell.length_b   1.000
_cell.length_c   1.000
_cell.angle_alpha   90.00
_cell.angle_beta   90.00
_cell.angle_gamma   90.00
#
_symmetry.space_group_name_H-M   'P 1'
#
loop_
_entity.id
_entity.type
_entity.pdbx_description
1 polymer ?
#
loop_
_entity_poly.entity_id
_entity_poly.type
_entity_poly.pdbx_seq_one_letter_code
_entity_poly.pdbx_strand_id
1 'polypeptide(L)'
;MEHSQPHTPANQPRPTPAVPGRALQMGLAALTLALALAALLHVQPAITGTLYTEDFSAYYLAAALLNDGQPLYSNELMHGPAQEQGLWVYNIRYIYPPFLAGILRPLATLPYFTATALWSAFSVLALLLSIPIFMRVYRLPLSSLPLVIAGVALLPATYHTYLLGQVNFILLLLFAGTLAFLHMPHSRWYSVLAGVLLGLATMLKVFPAIFGLLFLVYRRWSAIAAAALTGVVLLGLGVVLGGWSNTVRWFTDVLLGIEANVRDENSPMLQAIRHVLQRFFEDHLVRFNFLGYYETIIEVPVAALWDALASGWYWPMLVRR
;
A
#
# COMPACT_ATOMS: atom_id res chain seq x y z
N MET A 1 -11.79 67.59 -32.63
CA MET A 1 -11.20 66.93 -31.45
C MET A 1 -11.47 65.45 -31.61
N GLU A 2 -10.51 64.72 -32.15
CA GLU A 2 -10.63 63.32 -32.53
C GLU A 2 -10.00 62.48 -31.41
N HIS A 3 -10.83 61.70 -30.70
CA HIS A 3 -10.40 60.85 -29.60
C HIS A 3 -9.63 59.63 -30.13
N SER A 4 -8.32 59.62 -29.92
CA SER A 4 -7.44 58.49 -30.20
C SER A 4 -7.71 57.38 -29.17
N GLN A 5 -8.12 56.20 -29.62
CA GLN A 5 -8.21 55.02 -28.76
C GLN A 5 -6.82 54.41 -28.50
N PRO A 6 -6.55 53.85 -27.30
CA PRO A 6 -5.29 53.19 -27.02
C PRO A 6 -5.20 51.84 -27.73
N HIS A 7 -4.13 51.65 -28.51
CA HIS A 7 -3.79 50.38 -29.13
C HIS A 7 -3.45 49.33 -28.06
N THR A 8 -4.27 48.29 -27.95
CA THR A 8 -3.97 47.09 -27.17
C THR A 8 -2.80 46.35 -27.84
N PRO A 9 -1.70 46.02 -27.13
CA PRO A 9 -0.59 45.30 -27.74
C PRO A 9 -1.04 43.90 -28.20
N ALA A 10 -0.66 43.56 -29.42
CA ALA A 10 -0.90 42.26 -30.02
C ALA A 10 -0.39 41.12 -29.11
N ASN A 11 -1.24 40.11 -28.97
CA ASN A 11 -1.04 38.87 -28.21
C ASN A 11 0.29 38.21 -28.62
N GLN A 12 1.36 38.38 -27.81
CA GLN A 12 2.65 37.75 -28.10
C GLN A 12 2.51 36.22 -28.04
N PRO A 13 3.02 35.47 -29.04
CA PRO A 13 2.95 34.02 -29.02
C PRO A 13 3.70 33.49 -27.79
N ARG A 14 3.02 32.65 -26.99
CA ARG A 14 3.64 31.99 -25.84
C ARG A 14 4.85 31.18 -26.33
N PRO A 15 6.02 31.27 -25.68
CA PRO A 15 7.18 30.50 -26.06
C PRO A 15 6.85 29.01 -26.03
N THR A 16 7.12 28.31 -27.12
CA THR A 16 6.98 26.85 -27.18
C THR A 16 7.98 26.22 -26.20
N PRO A 17 7.55 25.25 -25.38
CA PRO A 17 8.47 24.57 -24.47
C PRO A 17 9.61 23.94 -25.27
N ALA A 18 10.85 24.27 -24.89
CA ALA A 18 12.03 23.77 -25.59
C ALA A 18 12.07 22.24 -25.53
N VAL A 19 12.18 21.60 -26.69
CA VAL A 19 12.36 20.14 -26.77
C VAL A 19 13.73 19.83 -26.17
N PRO A 20 13.83 18.90 -25.19
CA PRO A 20 15.11 18.58 -24.58
C PRO A 20 16.10 18.05 -25.61
N GLY A 21 17.37 18.43 -25.49
CA GLY A 21 18.41 18.00 -26.44
C GLY A 21 18.51 16.47 -26.55
N ARG A 22 18.88 15.97 -27.73
CA ARG A 22 18.97 14.52 -28.04
C ARG A 22 19.76 13.73 -26.98
N ALA A 23 20.83 14.31 -26.43
CA ALA A 23 21.62 13.69 -25.36
C ALA A 23 20.81 13.43 -24.07
N LEU A 24 19.96 14.38 -23.66
CA LEU A 24 19.09 14.21 -22.49
C LEU A 24 18.00 13.18 -22.77
N GLN A 25 17.44 13.16 -23.98
CA GLN A 25 16.45 12.15 -24.38
C GLN A 25 17.04 10.73 -24.36
N MET A 26 18.26 10.56 -24.88
CA MET A 26 19.00 9.29 -24.82
C MET A 26 19.32 8.89 -23.38
N GLY A 27 19.72 9.84 -22.53
CA GLY A 27 19.97 9.60 -21.11
C GLY A 27 18.71 9.14 -20.37
N LEU A 28 17.57 9.78 -20.61
CA LEU A 28 16.28 9.38 -20.03
C LEU A 28 15.80 8.01 -20.54
N ALA A 29 16.01 7.71 -21.82
CA ALA A 29 15.70 6.41 -22.40
C ALA A 29 16.57 5.29 -21.79
N ALA A 30 17.88 5.53 -21.66
CA ALA A 30 18.80 4.59 -21.03
C ALA A 30 18.46 4.35 -19.56
N LEU A 31 18.14 5.42 -18.80
CA LEU A 31 17.68 5.31 -17.41
C LEU A 31 16.38 4.51 -17.31
N THR A 32 15.41 4.78 -18.17
CA THR A 32 14.13 4.05 -18.18
C THR A 32 14.34 2.57 -18.48
N LEU A 33 15.19 2.24 -19.44
CA LEU A 33 15.53 0.86 -19.78
C LEU A 33 16.26 0.16 -18.63
N ALA A 34 17.21 0.84 -17.98
CA ALA A 34 17.93 0.31 -16.83
C ALA A 34 16.98 0.03 -15.65
N LEU A 35 16.06 0.95 -15.36
CA LEU A 35 15.05 0.76 -14.32
C LEU A 35 14.06 -0.37 -14.67
N ALA A 36 13.65 -0.49 -15.93
CA ALA A 36 12.79 -1.58 -16.38
C ALA A 36 13.49 -2.94 -16.28
N LEU A 37 14.77 -3.03 -16.63
CA LEU A 37 15.57 -4.24 -16.49
C LEU A 37 15.75 -4.61 -15.01
N ALA A 38 16.09 -3.63 -14.17
CA ALA A 38 16.19 -3.84 -12.73
C ALA A 38 14.86 -4.31 -12.12
N ALA A 39 13.74 -3.72 -12.55
CA ALA A 39 12.41 -4.14 -12.14
C ALA A 39 12.12 -5.58 -12.54
N LEU A 40 12.43 -5.95 -13.78
CA LEU A 40 12.23 -7.30 -14.28
C LEU A 40 13.06 -8.31 -13.48
N LEU A 41 14.34 -8.04 -13.24
CA LEU A 41 15.23 -8.89 -12.46
C LEU A 41 14.76 -9.01 -10.99
N HIS A 42 14.25 -7.91 -10.42
CA HIS A 42 13.73 -7.91 -9.05
C HIS A 42 12.43 -8.72 -8.92
N VAL A 43 11.51 -8.59 -9.89
CA VAL A 43 10.19 -9.23 -9.84
C VAL A 43 10.21 -10.67 -10.38
N GLN A 44 11.19 -11.04 -11.23
CA GLN A 44 11.27 -12.38 -11.83
C GLN A 44 11.22 -13.53 -10.82
N PRO A 45 11.92 -13.51 -9.67
CA PRO A 45 11.82 -14.56 -8.66
C PRO A 45 10.39 -14.73 -8.11
N ALA A 46 9.61 -13.65 -8.03
CA ALA A 46 8.23 -13.70 -7.60
C ALA A 46 7.28 -14.30 -8.64
N ILE A 47 7.65 -14.21 -9.92
CA ILE A 47 6.85 -14.71 -11.05
C ILE A 47 7.19 -16.17 -11.34
N THR A 48 8.47 -16.55 -11.25
CA THR A 48 8.94 -17.89 -11.65
C THR A 48 9.19 -18.84 -10.49
N GLY A 49 9.28 -18.31 -9.27
CA GLY A 49 9.39 -19.13 -8.05
C GLY A 49 8.03 -19.62 -7.56
N THR A 50 8.05 -20.56 -6.61
CA THR A 50 6.88 -20.85 -5.77
C THR A 50 6.51 -19.57 -5.02
N LEU A 51 5.32 -19.03 -5.29
CA LEU A 51 4.80 -17.85 -4.59
C LEU A 51 4.85 -18.06 -3.06
N TYR A 52 5.71 -17.30 -2.39
CA TYR A 52 5.81 -17.25 -0.92
C TYR A 52 4.62 -16.50 -0.33
N THR A 53 3.43 -17.09 -0.47
CA THR A 53 2.14 -16.49 -0.15
C THR A 53 1.79 -16.60 1.34
N GLU A 54 2.73 -16.25 2.22
CA GLU A 54 2.53 -16.38 3.67
C GLU A 54 1.29 -15.62 4.14
N ASP A 55 1.11 -14.37 3.72
CA ASP A 55 -0.06 -13.57 4.14
C ASP A 55 -1.35 -14.05 3.47
N PHE A 56 -1.33 -14.41 2.18
CA PHE A 56 -2.53 -14.95 1.53
C PHE A 56 -2.95 -16.31 2.11
N SER A 57 -1.98 -17.15 2.49
CA SER A 57 -2.27 -18.43 3.16
C SER A 57 -3.02 -18.22 4.47
N ALA A 58 -2.65 -17.19 5.24
CA ALA A 58 -3.39 -16.81 6.44
C ALA A 58 -4.83 -16.39 6.12
N TYR A 59 -5.07 -15.64 5.03
CA TYR A 59 -6.43 -15.25 4.62
C TYR A 59 -7.26 -16.46 4.22
N TYR A 60 -6.69 -17.34 3.39
CA TYR A 60 -7.34 -18.53 2.87
C TYR A 60 -7.71 -19.49 4.01
N LEU A 61 -6.76 -19.80 4.89
CA LEU A 61 -6.97 -20.73 6.00
C LEU A 61 -7.95 -20.19 7.02
N ALA A 62 -7.89 -18.88 7.32
CA ALA A 62 -8.84 -18.23 8.21
C ALA A 62 -10.27 -18.29 7.64
N ALA A 63 -10.43 -18.08 6.33
CA ALA A 63 -11.71 -18.23 5.63
C ALA A 63 -12.19 -19.69 5.57
N ALA A 64 -11.28 -20.66 5.40
CA ALA A 64 -11.60 -22.09 5.45
C ALA A 64 -12.09 -22.52 6.85
N LEU A 65 -11.41 -22.09 7.91
CA LEU A 65 -11.85 -22.33 9.30
C LEU A 65 -13.25 -21.77 9.55
N LEU A 66 -13.59 -20.59 9.03
CA LEU A 66 -14.96 -20.06 9.13
C LEU A 66 -15.99 -20.92 8.39
N ASN A 67 -15.61 -21.56 7.27
CA ASN A 67 -16.50 -22.49 6.56
C ASN A 67 -16.77 -23.76 7.37
N ASP A 68 -15.78 -24.21 8.15
CA ASP A 68 -15.88 -25.38 9.03
C ASP A 68 -16.46 -25.06 10.42
N GLY A 69 -16.87 -23.81 10.66
CA GLY A 69 -17.40 -23.36 11.95
C GLY A 69 -16.35 -23.25 13.06
N GLN A 70 -15.06 -23.22 12.70
CA GLN A 70 -13.93 -23.15 13.62
C GLN A 70 -13.57 -21.70 13.99
N PRO A 71 -12.86 -21.49 15.13
CA PRO A 71 -12.39 -20.17 15.54
C PRO A 71 -11.39 -19.56 14.56
N LEU A 72 -11.63 -18.31 14.16
CA LEU A 72 -10.87 -17.58 13.14
C LEU A 72 -9.39 -17.34 13.51
N TYR A 73 -9.12 -17.08 14.79
CA TYR A 73 -7.81 -16.67 15.31
C TYR A 73 -7.07 -17.82 16.01
N SER A 74 -7.25 -19.06 15.54
CA SER A 74 -6.57 -20.24 16.10
C SER A 74 -5.38 -20.66 15.24
N ASN A 75 -4.17 -20.32 15.66
CA ASN A 75 -2.94 -20.67 14.92
C ASN A 75 -2.74 -22.20 14.85
N GLU A 76 -3.07 -22.91 15.94
CA GLU A 76 -2.96 -24.38 16.01
C GLU A 76 -3.81 -25.06 14.93
N LEU A 77 -5.04 -24.57 14.73
CA LEU A 77 -5.96 -25.12 13.73
C LEU A 77 -5.58 -24.76 12.29
N MET A 78 -4.73 -23.75 12.08
CA MET A 78 -4.24 -23.42 10.73
C MET A 78 -3.14 -24.36 10.25
N HIS A 79 -2.38 -25.00 11.15
CA HIS A 79 -1.22 -25.82 10.79
C HIS A 79 -1.57 -27.10 10.03
N GLY A 80 -2.63 -27.82 10.44
CA GLY A 80 -3.06 -29.05 9.78
C GLY A 80 -3.49 -28.82 8.33
N PRO A 81 -4.50 -27.95 8.07
CA PRO A 81 -4.95 -27.64 6.73
C PRO A 81 -3.87 -27.01 5.85
N ALA A 82 -2.90 -26.29 6.44
CA ALA A 82 -1.73 -25.81 5.70
C ALA A 82 -0.90 -26.98 5.14
N GLN A 83 -0.58 -27.98 5.98
CA GLN A 83 0.18 -29.16 5.56
C GLN A 83 -0.54 -29.97 4.48
N GLU A 84 -1.86 -30.15 4.59
CA GLU A 84 -2.68 -30.87 3.58
C GLU A 84 -2.63 -30.19 2.21
N GLN A 85 -2.52 -28.86 2.17
CA GLN A 85 -2.38 -28.06 0.96
C GLN A 85 -0.92 -27.94 0.48
N GLY A 86 0.03 -28.62 1.13
CA GLY A 86 1.46 -28.56 0.82
C GLY A 86 2.15 -27.27 1.26
N LEU A 87 1.54 -26.51 2.18
CA LEU A 87 2.09 -25.26 2.71
C LEU A 87 3.00 -25.53 3.91
N TRP A 88 4.30 -25.36 3.71
CA TRP A 88 5.31 -25.46 4.76
C TRP A 88 5.62 -24.08 5.34
N VAL A 89 4.65 -23.50 6.05
CA VAL A 89 4.83 -22.19 6.69
C VAL A 89 4.94 -22.37 8.21
N TYR A 90 6.11 -22.05 8.76
CA TYR A 90 6.30 -21.95 10.19
C TYR A 90 5.50 -20.74 10.69
N ASN A 91 4.43 -20.97 11.45
CA ASN A 91 3.67 -19.99 12.22
C ASN A 91 2.82 -19.00 11.38
N ILE A 92 1.84 -19.55 10.64
CA ILE A 92 0.76 -18.80 9.96
C ILE A 92 -0.14 -18.14 11.02
N ARG A 93 -0.43 -16.85 10.84
CA ARG A 93 -1.35 -16.11 11.71
C ARG A 93 -2.22 -15.14 10.93
N TYR A 94 -3.51 -15.14 11.22
CA TYR A 94 -4.44 -14.16 10.71
C TYR A 94 -4.62 -13.01 11.72
N ILE A 95 -4.30 -11.78 11.32
CA ILE A 95 -4.34 -10.59 12.21
C ILE A 95 -5.32 -9.51 11.75
N TYR A 96 -6.18 -9.83 10.79
CA TYR A 96 -7.05 -8.86 10.11
C TYR A 96 -8.48 -8.90 10.69
N PRO A 97 -9.30 -7.87 10.44
CA PRO A 97 -10.70 -7.86 10.91
C PRO A 97 -11.48 -9.05 10.35
N PRO A 98 -12.45 -9.63 11.10
CA PRO A 98 -13.22 -10.79 10.64
C PRO A 98 -13.95 -10.57 9.30
N PHE A 99 -14.25 -9.31 8.97
CA PHE A 99 -14.82 -8.92 7.69
C PHE A 99 -14.01 -9.46 6.50
N LEU A 100 -12.67 -9.36 6.52
CA LEU A 100 -11.84 -9.81 5.40
C LEU A 100 -11.91 -11.34 5.23
N ALA A 101 -11.78 -12.12 6.30
CA ALA A 101 -11.92 -13.58 6.20
C ALA A 101 -13.34 -13.97 5.77
N GLY A 102 -14.35 -13.27 6.30
CA GLY A 102 -15.75 -13.49 5.97
C GLY A 102 -16.05 -13.34 4.47
N ILE A 103 -15.55 -12.30 3.82
CA ILE A 103 -15.76 -12.10 2.37
C ILE A 103 -14.93 -13.05 1.50
N LEU A 104 -13.85 -13.63 2.05
CA LEU A 104 -12.99 -14.59 1.36
C LEU A 104 -13.44 -16.04 1.50
N ARG A 105 -14.49 -16.32 2.30
CA ARG A 105 -15.08 -17.66 2.45
C ARG A 105 -15.38 -18.37 1.13
N PRO A 106 -15.96 -17.74 0.09
CA PRO A 106 -16.18 -18.40 -1.20
C PRO A 106 -14.88 -18.74 -1.93
N LEU A 107 -13.82 -17.95 -1.74
CA LEU A 107 -12.52 -18.21 -2.36
C LEU A 107 -11.85 -19.43 -1.70
N ALA A 108 -12.08 -19.63 -0.40
CA ALA A 108 -11.57 -20.75 0.38
C ALA A 108 -12.27 -22.09 0.12
N THR A 109 -13.30 -22.15 -0.74
CA THR A 109 -13.89 -23.41 -1.20
C THR A 109 -13.18 -23.97 -2.44
N LEU A 110 -12.30 -23.18 -3.06
CA LEU A 110 -11.49 -23.61 -4.21
C LEU A 110 -10.18 -24.23 -3.73
N PRO A 111 -9.53 -25.09 -4.53
CA PRO A 111 -8.17 -25.53 -4.24
C PRO A 111 -7.22 -24.35 -4.02
N TYR A 112 -6.29 -24.47 -3.07
CA TYR A 112 -5.42 -23.36 -2.65
C TYR A 112 -4.69 -22.66 -3.81
N PHE A 113 -4.14 -23.43 -4.76
CA PHE A 113 -3.45 -22.87 -5.92
C PHE A 113 -4.36 -22.06 -6.85
N THR A 114 -5.61 -22.52 -7.04
CA THR A 114 -6.61 -21.79 -7.82
C THR A 114 -7.01 -20.50 -7.12
N ALA A 115 -7.27 -20.57 -5.81
CA ALA A 115 -7.55 -19.40 -4.97
C ALA A 115 -6.41 -18.37 -5.03
N THR A 116 -5.17 -18.84 -4.93
CA THR A 116 -3.95 -18.02 -5.03
C THR A 116 -3.85 -17.34 -6.39
N ALA A 117 -4.05 -18.07 -7.49
CA ALA A 117 -3.99 -17.49 -8.83
C ALA A 117 -5.04 -16.39 -9.04
N LEU A 118 -6.28 -16.63 -8.59
CA LEU A 118 -7.36 -15.63 -8.65
C LEU A 118 -7.06 -14.40 -7.79
N TRP A 119 -6.56 -14.61 -6.57
CA TRP A 119 -6.18 -13.53 -5.66
C TRP A 119 -5.03 -12.69 -6.21
N SER A 120 -3.99 -13.32 -6.75
CA SER A 120 -2.87 -12.65 -7.38
C SER A 120 -3.32 -11.85 -8.61
N ALA A 121 -4.16 -12.43 -9.47
CA ALA A 121 -4.71 -11.73 -10.63
C ALA A 121 -5.53 -10.50 -10.20
N PHE A 122 -6.39 -10.63 -9.20
CA PHE A 122 -7.18 -9.53 -8.66
C PHE A 122 -6.30 -8.44 -8.02
N SER A 123 -5.25 -8.84 -7.28
CA SER A 123 -4.31 -7.92 -6.65
C SER A 123 -3.50 -7.13 -7.68
N VAL A 124 -2.99 -7.78 -8.73
CA VAL A 124 -2.29 -7.11 -9.84
C VAL A 124 -3.24 -6.18 -10.59
N LEU A 125 -4.48 -6.60 -10.85
CA LEU A 125 -5.47 -5.73 -11.47
C LEU A 125 -5.72 -4.47 -10.61
N ALA A 126 -5.84 -4.62 -9.29
CA ALA A 126 -6.01 -3.48 -8.39
C ALA A 126 -4.82 -2.50 -8.44
N LEU A 127 -3.59 -3.04 -8.48
CA LEU A 127 -2.39 -2.23 -8.69
C LEU A 127 -2.46 -1.47 -10.02
N LEU A 128 -2.74 -2.15 -11.13
CA LEU A 128 -2.79 -1.55 -12.46
C LEU A 128 -3.86 -0.47 -12.58
N LEU A 129 -5.03 -0.66 -11.95
CA LEU A 129 -6.11 0.33 -11.92
C LEU A 129 -5.78 1.55 -11.05
N SER A 130 -4.90 1.41 -10.05
CA SER A 130 -4.50 2.53 -9.19
C SER A 130 -3.58 3.53 -9.90
N ILE A 131 -2.72 3.05 -10.81
CA ILE A 131 -1.74 3.87 -11.54
C ILE A 131 -2.38 5.05 -12.29
N PRO A 132 -3.35 4.86 -13.20
CA PRO A 132 -3.95 5.97 -13.95
C PRO A 132 -4.70 6.96 -13.03
N ILE A 133 -5.25 6.48 -11.91
CA ILE A 133 -5.91 7.34 -10.92
C ILE A 133 -4.89 8.27 -10.29
N PHE A 134 -3.75 7.74 -9.80
CA PHE A 134 -2.68 8.55 -9.24
C PHE A 134 -2.07 9.50 -10.25
N MET A 135 -1.80 9.04 -11.47
CA MET A 135 -1.30 9.91 -12.54
C MET A 135 -2.24 11.09 -12.79
N ARG A 136 -3.57 10.85 -12.79
CA ARG A 136 -4.56 11.91 -12.94
C ARG A 136 -4.59 12.86 -11.74
N VAL A 137 -4.56 12.33 -10.51
CA VAL A 137 -4.56 13.11 -9.27
C VAL A 137 -3.34 14.04 -9.21
N TYR A 138 -2.16 13.53 -9.53
CA TYR A 138 -0.91 14.29 -9.54
C TYR A 138 -0.61 14.99 -10.87
N ARG A 139 -1.55 14.97 -11.82
CA ARG A 139 -1.44 15.62 -13.14
C ARG A 139 -0.17 15.22 -13.92
N LEU A 140 0.24 13.97 -13.79
CA LEU A 140 1.40 13.43 -14.48
C LEU A 140 1.07 13.21 -15.96
N PRO A 141 1.96 13.62 -16.90
CA PRO A 141 1.74 13.37 -18.33
C PRO A 141 1.88 11.89 -18.64
N LEU A 142 1.19 11.40 -19.69
CA LEU A 142 1.29 9.99 -20.14
C LEU A 142 2.72 9.58 -20.49
N SER A 143 3.58 10.52 -20.88
CA SER A 143 5.00 10.28 -21.13
C SER A 143 5.78 9.81 -19.90
N SER A 144 5.26 10.03 -18.68
CA SER A 144 5.85 9.53 -17.43
C SER A 144 5.45 8.10 -17.09
N LEU A 145 4.48 7.50 -17.81
CA LEU A 145 3.95 6.17 -17.51
C LEU A 145 5.06 5.09 -17.40
N PRO A 146 6.05 5.01 -18.31
CA PRO A 146 7.12 4.01 -18.18
C PRO A 146 7.93 4.17 -16.89
N LEU A 147 8.22 5.40 -16.48
CA LEU A 147 8.94 5.70 -15.24
C LEU A 147 8.10 5.38 -14.00
N VAL A 148 6.79 5.67 -14.04
CA VAL A 148 5.86 5.31 -12.96
C VAL A 148 5.77 3.79 -12.82
N ILE A 149 5.62 3.05 -13.93
CA ILE A 149 5.58 1.58 -13.91
C ILE A 149 6.90 1.02 -13.37
N ALA A 150 8.04 1.51 -13.85
CA ALA A 150 9.35 1.06 -13.39
C ALA A 150 9.55 1.37 -11.90
N GLY A 151 9.19 2.58 -11.45
CA GLY A 151 9.26 2.98 -10.05
C GLY A 151 8.38 2.09 -9.18
N VAL A 152 7.12 1.88 -9.55
CA VAL A 152 6.19 1.00 -8.82
C VAL A 152 6.74 -0.42 -8.74
N ALA A 153 7.26 -0.98 -9.84
CA ALA A 153 7.81 -2.34 -9.87
C ALA A 153 9.11 -2.49 -9.06
N LEU A 154 9.90 -1.42 -8.92
CA LEU A 154 11.13 -1.40 -8.13
C LEU A 154 10.91 -1.12 -6.64
N LEU A 155 9.75 -0.58 -6.24
CA LEU A 155 9.48 -0.33 -4.83
C LEU A 155 9.45 -1.67 -4.06
N PRO A 156 10.27 -1.84 -3.01
CA PRO A 156 10.26 -3.06 -2.20
C PRO A 156 8.86 -3.39 -1.67
N ALA A 157 8.08 -2.37 -1.32
CA ALA A 157 6.69 -2.54 -0.86
C ALA A 157 5.79 -3.22 -1.90
N THR A 158 5.99 -2.96 -3.19
CA THR A 158 5.23 -3.61 -4.28
C THR A 158 5.63 -5.07 -4.39
N TYR A 159 6.93 -5.33 -4.44
CA TYR A 159 7.47 -6.69 -4.52
C TYR A 159 7.03 -7.56 -3.34
N HIS A 160 7.19 -7.07 -2.11
CA HIS A 160 6.77 -7.80 -0.91
C HIS A 160 5.26 -7.99 -0.84
N THR A 161 4.47 -6.98 -1.22
CA THR A 161 3.00 -7.12 -1.29
C THR A 161 2.60 -8.24 -2.23
N TYR A 162 3.22 -8.31 -3.41
CA TYR A 162 2.92 -9.35 -4.40
C TYR A 162 3.39 -10.73 -3.93
N LEU A 163 4.65 -10.85 -3.49
CA LEU A 163 5.21 -12.12 -3.00
C LEU A 163 4.37 -12.75 -1.90
N LEU A 164 4.07 -11.96 -0.85
CA LEU A 164 3.33 -12.41 0.32
C LEU A 164 1.84 -12.61 0.02
N GLY A 165 1.33 -12.07 -1.09
CA GLY A 165 -0.09 -12.06 -1.40
C GLY A 165 -0.90 -11.12 -0.51
N GLN A 166 -0.34 -9.97 -0.12
CA GLN A 166 -1.02 -9.01 0.75
C GLN A 166 -2.17 -8.27 0.07
N VAL A 167 -3.17 -7.88 0.87
CA VAL A 167 -4.31 -7.05 0.46
C VAL A 167 -3.94 -5.61 0.05
N ASN A 168 -2.67 -5.20 0.21
CA ASN A 168 -2.27 -3.79 0.12
C ASN A 168 -2.52 -3.16 -1.26
N PHE A 169 -2.48 -3.91 -2.37
CA PHE A 169 -2.84 -3.33 -3.69
C PHE A 169 -4.31 -2.97 -3.82
N ILE A 170 -5.19 -3.73 -3.15
CA ILE A 170 -6.61 -3.39 -3.05
C ILE A 170 -6.77 -2.13 -2.20
N LEU A 171 -6.05 -2.03 -1.07
CA LEU A 171 -6.03 -0.81 -0.25
C LEU A 171 -5.51 0.40 -1.02
N LEU A 172 -4.46 0.21 -1.84
CA LEU A 172 -3.88 1.23 -2.70
C LEU A 172 -4.91 1.76 -3.69
N LEU A 173 -5.68 0.88 -4.34
CA LEU A 173 -6.75 1.27 -5.25
C LEU A 173 -7.86 2.06 -4.53
N LEU A 174 -8.32 1.58 -3.37
CA LEU A 174 -9.34 2.26 -2.57
C LEU A 174 -8.85 3.64 -2.10
N PHE A 175 -7.58 3.74 -1.70
CA PHE A 175 -6.96 4.98 -1.30
C PHE A 175 -6.75 5.94 -2.48
N ALA A 176 -6.35 5.43 -3.65
CA ALA A 176 -6.27 6.22 -4.88
C ALA A 176 -7.63 6.83 -5.23
N GLY A 177 -8.71 6.05 -5.15
CA GLY A 177 -10.08 6.53 -5.34
C GLY A 177 -10.50 7.55 -4.29
N THR A 178 -10.13 7.33 -3.01
CA THR A 178 -10.35 8.29 -1.92
C THR A 178 -9.73 9.65 -2.25
N LEU A 179 -8.46 9.66 -2.64
CA LEU A 179 -7.77 10.88 -3.05
C LEU A 179 -8.38 11.49 -4.31
N ALA A 180 -8.75 10.68 -5.30
CA ALA A 180 -9.38 11.17 -6.52
C ALA A 180 -10.65 11.97 -6.23
N PHE A 181 -11.52 11.47 -5.35
CA PHE A 181 -12.73 12.18 -4.95
C PHE A 181 -12.44 13.41 -4.09
N LEU A 182 -11.41 13.40 -3.25
CA LEU A 182 -11.00 14.59 -2.51
C LEU A 182 -10.48 15.72 -3.42
N HIS A 183 -9.86 15.37 -4.55
CA HIS A 183 -9.36 16.34 -5.54
C HIS A 183 -10.45 16.90 -6.46
N MET A 184 -11.65 16.33 -6.46
CA MET A 184 -12.79 16.89 -7.19
C MET A 184 -13.31 18.18 -6.53
N PRO A 185 -14.06 19.03 -7.25
CA PRO A 185 -14.68 20.22 -6.68
C PRO A 185 -15.44 19.88 -5.40
N HIS A 186 -15.41 20.78 -4.41
CA HIS A 186 -16.01 20.51 -3.12
C HIS A 186 -17.51 20.20 -3.28
N SER A 187 -17.87 18.94 -3.03
CA SER A 187 -19.24 18.45 -3.07
C SER A 187 -19.46 17.45 -1.94
N ARG A 188 -20.65 17.47 -1.36
CA ARG A 188 -21.06 16.49 -0.35
C ARG A 188 -20.97 15.06 -0.90
N TRP A 189 -21.35 14.86 -2.16
CA TRP A 189 -21.33 13.55 -2.81
C TRP A 189 -19.92 12.96 -2.92
N TYR A 190 -18.96 13.72 -3.46
CA TYR A 190 -17.57 13.25 -3.56
C TYR A 190 -16.93 13.02 -2.19
N SER A 191 -17.27 13.86 -1.20
CA SER A 191 -16.81 13.66 0.17
C SER A 191 -17.33 12.32 0.74
N VAL A 192 -18.61 12.01 0.53
CA VAL A 192 -19.19 10.72 0.95
C VAL A 192 -18.50 9.56 0.25
N LEU A 193 -18.30 9.61 -1.07
CA LEU A 193 -17.61 8.55 -1.81
C LEU A 193 -16.16 8.35 -1.32
N ALA A 194 -15.43 9.44 -1.06
CA ALA A 194 -14.09 9.37 -0.46
C ALA A 194 -14.14 8.67 0.90
N GLY A 195 -15.11 9.04 1.75
CA GLY A 195 -15.32 8.41 3.04
C GLY A 195 -15.63 6.91 2.94
N VAL A 196 -16.54 6.52 2.06
CA VAL A 196 -16.91 5.10 1.85
C VAL A 196 -15.70 4.26 1.45
N LEU A 197 -14.91 4.74 0.47
CA LEU A 197 -13.72 4.01 0.03
C LEU A 197 -12.68 3.87 1.15
N LEU A 198 -12.47 4.92 1.94
CA LEU A 198 -11.54 4.87 3.06
C LEU A 198 -12.03 3.96 4.19
N GLY A 199 -13.32 3.99 4.51
CA GLY A 199 -13.95 3.11 5.49
C GLY A 199 -13.84 1.64 5.09
N LEU A 200 -14.06 1.34 3.79
CA LEU A 200 -13.85 -0.01 3.24
C LEU A 200 -12.39 -0.45 3.37
N ALA A 201 -11.43 0.40 2.99
CA ALA A 201 -10.00 0.10 3.12
C ALA A 201 -9.61 -0.19 4.58
N THR A 202 -10.13 0.61 5.51
CA THR A 202 -9.89 0.47 6.95
C THR A 202 -10.42 -0.85 7.50
N MET A 203 -11.55 -1.34 7.01
CA MET A 203 -12.12 -2.61 7.46
C MET A 203 -11.48 -3.84 6.84
N LEU A 204 -10.77 -3.69 5.72
CA LEU A 204 -9.91 -4.75 5.20
C LEU A 204 -8.60 -4.85 6.00
N LYS A 205 -8.03 -3.71 6.40
CA LYS A 205 -6.83 -3.61 7.24
C LYS A 205 -6.90 -2.28 7.97
N VAL A 206 -6.67 -2.22 9.28
CA VAL A 206 -6.94 -1.01 10.10
C VAL A 206 -6.07 0.19 9.72
N PHE A 207 -4.87 -0.04 9.18
CA PHE A 207 -3.87 1.00 8.91
C PHE A 207 -4.38 2.27 8.17
N PRO A 208 -5.19 2.19 7.09
CA PRO A 208 -5.68 3.36 6.38
C PRO A 208 -6.56 4.29 7.21
N ALA A 209 -7.05 3.89 8.40
CA ALA A 209 -7.83 4.76 9.29
C ALA A 209 -7.14 6.11 9.56
N ILE A 210 -5.80 6.12 9.62
CA ILE A 210 -5.01 7.34 9.84
C ILE A 210 -5.24 8.39 8.76
N PHE A 211 -5.55 7.99 7.53
CA PHE A 211 -5.84 8.94 6.45
C PHE A 211 -7.20 9.65 6.63
N GLY A 212 -8.03 9.22 7.59
CA GLY A 212 -9.21 9.97 8.01
C GLY A 212 -8.86 11.35 8.57
N LEU A 213 -7.62 11.53 9.06
CA LEU A 213 -7.08 12.83 9.46
C LEU A 213 -7.04 13.82 8.29
N LEU A 214 -6.87 13.36 7.05
CA LEU A 214 -6.94 14.23 5.88
C LEU A 214 -8.33 14.87 5.76
N PHE A 215 -9.40 14.13 6.06
CA PHE A 215 -10.74 14.70 6.05
C PHE A 215 -10.93 15.76 7.12
N LEU A 216 -10.30 15.62 8.29
CA LEU A 216 -10.30 16.65 9.33
C LEU A 216 -9.57 17.92 8.86
N VAL A 217 -8.36 17.76 8.31
CA VAL A 217 -7.54 18.87 7.78
C VAL A 217 -8.31 19.64 6.71
N TYR A 218 -8.96 18.94 5.78
CA TYR A 218 -9.77 19.55 4.73
C TYR A 218 -11.21 19.89 5.15
N ARG A 219 -11.55 19.71 6.44
CA ARG A 219 -12.88 19.96 7.04
C ARG A 219 -14.03 19.28 6.26
N ARG A 220 -13.78 18.08 5.74
CA ARG A 220 -14.70 17.23 4.98
C ARG A 220 -15.54 16.36 5.92
N TRP A 221 -16.41 16.98 6.72
CA TRP A 221 -17.20 16.27 7.76
C TRP A 221 -18.08 15.14 7.22
N SER A 222 -18.64 15.30 6.01
CA SER A 222 -19.41 14.24 5.36
C SER A 222 -18.57 13.03 4.97
N ALA A 223 -17.28 13.21 4.67
CA ALA A 223 -16.35 12.12 4.43
C ALA A 223 -16.04 11.36 5.71
N ILE A 224 -15.85 12.07 6.82
CA ILE A 224 -15.64 11.46 8.16
C ILE A 224 -16.86 10.62 8.54
N ALA A 225 -18.06 11.21 8.45
CA ALA A 225 -19.30 10.52 8.76
C ALA A 225 -19.51 9.29 7.87
N ALA A 226 -19.23 9.40 6.57
CA ALA A 226 -19.33 8.28 5.64
C ALA A 226 -18.30 7.17 5.96
N ALA A 227 -17.05 7.52 6.23
CA ALA A 227 -16.02 6.55 6.59
C ALA A 227 -16.37 5.80 7.89
N ALA A 228 -16.82 6.53 8.91
CA ALA A 228 -17.26 5.95 10.17
C ALA A 228 -18.48 5.03 9.97
N LEU A 229 -19.49 5.48 9.21
CA LEU A 229 -20.68 4.68 8.92
C LEU A 229 -20.33 3.41 8.13
N THR A 230 -19.48 3.53 7.11
CA THR A 230 -18.98 2.36 6.37
C THR A 230 -18.23 1.41 7.29
N GLY A 231 -17.37 1.91 8.18
CA GLY A 231 -16.70 1.11 9.19
C GLY A 231 -17.67 0.33 10.08
N VAL A 232 -18.69 0.99 10.62
CA VAL A 232 -19.72 0.37 11.46
C VAL A 232 -20.52 -0.68 10.70
N VAL A 233 -20.96 -0.38 9.48
CA VAL A 233 -21.72 -1.32 8.64
C VAL A 233 -20.90 -2.56 8.32
N LEU A 234 -19.64 -2.38 7.93
CA LEU A 234 -18.75 -3.50 7.59
C LEU A 234 -18.28 -4.26 8.83
N LEU A 235 -18.19 -3.62 9.99
CA LEU A 235 -17.99 -4.32 11.26
C LEU A 235 -19.19 -5.22 11.58
N GLY A 236 -20.41 -4.71 11.43
CA GLY A 236 -21.64 -5.51 11.56
C GLY A 236 -21.66 -6.68 10.58
N LEU A 237 -21.25 -6.45 9.33
CA LEU A 237 -21.10 -7.52 8.34
C LEU A 237 -20.00 -8.52 8.73
N GLY A 238 -18.91 -8.06 9.35
CA GLY A 238 -17.87 -8.92 9.93
C GLY A 238 -18.40 -9.81 11.05
N VAL A 239 -19.31 -9.31 11.90
CA VAL A 239 -20.00 -10.12 12.91
C VAL A 239 -20.87 -11.20 12.25
N VAL A 240 -21.62 -10.84 11.19
CA VAL A 240 -22.48 -11.79 10.47
C VAL A 240 -21.67 -12.87 9.75
N LEU A 241 -20.60 -12.48 9.06
CA LEU A 241 -19.81 -13.40 8.23
C LEU A 241 -18.75 -14.19 9.01
N GLY A 242 -18.16 -13.56 10.02
CA GLY A 242 -17.03 -14.08 10.79
C GLY A 242 -17.37 -14.45 12.24
N GLY A 243 -18.56 -14.12 12.73
CA GLY A 243 -19.03 -14.49 14.06
C GLY A 243 -18.70 -13.47 15.16
N TRP A 244 -19.59 -13.41 16.16
CA TRP A 244 -19.47 -12.49 17.30
C TRP A 244 -18.22 -12.76 18.15
N SER A 245 -17.98 -14.02 18.52
CA SER A 245 -16.83 -14.41 19.35
C SER A 245 -15.49 -14.03 18.72
N ASN A 246 -15.34 -14.27 17.41
CA ASN A 246 -14.16 -13.85 16.66
C ASN A 246 -14.02 -12.33 16.64
N THR A 247 -15.12 -11.58 16.48
CA THR A 247 -15.08 -10.11 16.49
C THR A 247 -14.63 -9.56 17.85
N VAL A 248 -15.13 -10.10 18.96
CA VAL A 248 -14.67 -9.72 20.31
C VAL A 248 -13.18 -10.02 20.46
N ARG A 249 -12.77 -11.24 20.12
CA ARG A 249 -11.36 -11.67 20.20
C ARG A 249 -10.42 -10.80 19.37
N TRP A 250 -10.89 -10.35 18.20
CA TRP A 250 -10.12 -9.45 17.37
C TRP A 250 -9.80 -8.13 18.09
N PHE A 251 -10.78 -7.54 18.77
CA PHE A 251 -10.56 -6.30 19.53
C PHE A 251 -9.74 -6.51 20.81
N THR A 252 -9.91 -7.62 21.52
CA THR A 252 -9.26 -7.84 22.83
C THR A 252 -7.84 -8.38 22.70
N ASP A 253 -7.61 -9.33 21.80
CA ASP A 253 -6.37 -10.11 21.77
C ASP A 253 -5.51 -9.76 20.56
N VAL A 254 -6.15 -9.66 19.38
CA VAL A 254 -5.42 -9.58 18.11
C VAL A 254 -4.98 -8.15 17.82
N LEU A 255 -5.90 -7.19 17.83
CA LEU A 255 -5.64 -5.79 17.51
C LEU A 255 -4.70 -5.14 18.54
N LEU A 256 -4.91 -5.42 19.82
CA LEU A 256 -4.06 -4.92 20.90
C LEU A 256 -2.73 -5.70 20.99
N GLY A 257 -2.72 -6.97 20.57
CA GLY A 257 -1.56 -7.84 20.60
C GLY A 257 -0.67 -7.81 19.35
N ILE A 258 -0.95 -6.98 18.34
CA ILE A 258 -0.14 -6.90 17.10
C ILE A 258 1.35 -6.68 17.44
N GLU A 259 1.62 -5.91 18.50
CA GLU A 259 2.97 -5.57 18.94
C GLU A 259 3.74 -6.73 19.58
N ALA A 260 3.06 -7.60 20.33
CA ALA A 260 3.67 -8.70 21.08
C ALA A 260 4.04 -9.92 20.21
N ASN A 261 3.69 -9.87 18.92
CA ASN A 261 3.84 -10.98 17.97
C ASN A 261 4.94 -10.73 16.93
N VAL A 262 5.78 -9.72 17.17
CA VAL A 262 6.93 -9.41 16.33
C VAL A 262 8.03 -10.45 16.58
N ARG A 263 8.40 -11.22 15.53
CA ARG A 263 9.38 -12.32 15.63
C ARG A 263 10.80 -11.86 15.94
N ASP A 264 11.16 -10.67 15.50
CA ASP A 264 12.48 -10.07 15.66
C ASP A 264 12.28 -8.55 15.74
N GLU A 265 12.35 -8.00 16.96
CA GLU A 265 12.17 -6.56 17.22
C GLU A 265 13.20 -5.70 16.45
N ASN A 266 14.33 -6.29 16.08
CA ASN A 266 15.40 -5.65 15.34
C ASN A 266 15.25 -5.78 13.81
N SER A 267 14.18 -6.42 13.33
CA SER A 267 13.95 -6.60 11.90
C SER A 267 13.78 -5.25 11.18
N PRO A 268 14.57 -4.93 10.14
CA PRO A 268 14.45 -3.69 9.38
C PRO A 268 13.09 -3.53 8.68
N MET A 269 12.32 -4.63 8.59
CA MET A 269 10.99 -4.64 8.01
C MET A 269 9.93 -4.04 8.94
N LEU A 270 10.21 -3.90 10.24
CA LEU A 270 9.33 -3.22 11.18
C LEU A 270 9.49 -1.71 11.04
N GLN A 271 8.42 -1.07 10.58
CA GLN A 271 8.36 0.38 10.34
C GLN A 271 7.49 1.11 11.39
N ALA A 272 7.12 0.42 12.48
CA ALA A 272 6.43 1.07 13.58
C ALA A 272 7.34 2.11 14.23
N ILE A 273 6.79 3.27 14.60
CA ILE A 273 7.54 4.41 15.14
C ILE A 273 8.44 3.98 16.31
N ARG A 274 7.94 3.15 17.24
CA ARG A 274 8.75 2.67 18.38
C ARG A 274 10.02 1.93 17.95
N HIS A 275 9.91 1.05 16.96
CA HIS A 275 11.02 0.24 16.45
C HIS A 275 12.00 1.09 15.64
N VAL A 276 11.49 2.11 14.95
CA VAL A 276 12.34 3.12 14.31
C VAL A 276 13.10 3.90 15.39
N LEU A 277 12.41 4.43 16.41
CA LEU A 277 13.03 5.16 17.51
C LEU A 277 14.06 4.30 18.26
N GLN A 278 13.75 3.04 18.53
CA GLN A 278 14.66 2.10 19.19
C GLN A 278 15.96 1.93 18.41
N ARG A 279 15.89 1.72 17.08
CA ARG A 279 17.10 1.64 16.24
C ARG A 279 17.92 2.93 16.22
N PHE A 280 17.23 4.08 16.25
CA PHE A 280 17.88 5.39 16.22
C PHE A 280 18.56 5.73 17.56
N PHE A 281 17.92 5.43 18.68
CA PHE A 281 18.35 5.90 20.00
C PHE A 281 19.05 4.84 20.84
N GLU A 282 18.75 3.56 20.65
CA GLU A 282 19.32 2.45 21.43
C GLU A 282 20.37 1.67 20.63
N ASP A 283 20.04 1.20 19.43
CA ASP A 283 20.96 0.33 18.66
C ASP A 283 22.05 1.12 17.90
N HIS A 284 21.87 2.44 17.76
CA HIS A 284 22.71 3.34 16.96
C HIS A 284 23.00 2.84 15.52
N LEU A 285 22.18 1.93 14.99
CA LEU A 285 22.33 1.31 13.68
C LEU A 285 20.98 1.29 12.97
N VAL A 286 20.94 1.88 11.77
CA VAL A 286 19.77 1.81 10.88
C VAL A 286 20.03 0.74 9.84
N ARG A 287 19.22 -0.32 9.87
CA ARG A 287 19.23 -1.40 8.87
C ARG A 287 18.21 -1.09 7.79
N PHE A 288 18.66 -1.06 6.53
CA PHE A 288 17.79 -0.95 5.37
C PHE A 288 17.82 -2.25 4.58
N ASN A 289 16.66 -2.74 4.16
CA ASN A 289 16.60 -3.82 3.20
C ASN A 289 16.32 -3.24 1.81
N PHE A 290 17.31 -3.30 0.92
CA PHE A 290 17.16 -2.82 -0.45
C PHE A 290 17.09 -4.05 -1.37
N LEU A 291 15.93 -4.24 -2.01
CA LEU A 291 15.70 -5.20 -3.10
C LEU A 291 15.68 -6.72 -2.75
N GLY A 292 15.54 -7.14 -1.49
CA GLY A 292 15.39 -8.57 -1.15
C GLY A 292 14.65 -8.85 0.16
N TYR A 293 14.17 -10.08 0.38
CA TYR A 293 13.58 -10.50 1.67
C TYR A 293 14.68 -10.87 2.70
N TYR A 294 15.86 -11.30 2.25
CA TYR A 294 16.98 -11.70 3.12
C TYR A 294 18.39 -11.24 2.67
N GLU A 295 18.56 -10.61 1.51
CA GLU A 295 19.88 -10.64 0.84
C GLU A 295 20.69 -9.34 0.88
N THR A 296 20.08 -8.19 1.20
CA THR A 296 20.85 -6.92 1.26
C THR A 296 20.43 -6.06 2.45
N ILE A 297 20.92 -6.40 3.64
CA ILE A 297 20.85 -5.51 4.79
C ILE A 297 22.01 -4.52 4.70
N ILE A 298 21.68 -3.25 4.38
CA ILE A 298 22.63 -2.15 4.49
C ILE A 298 22.54 -1.61 5.92
N GLU A 299 23.63 -1.74 6.67
CA GLU A 299 23.74 -1.18 8.02
C GLU A 299 24.39 0.20 7.94
N VAL A 300 23.71 1.23 8.45
CA VAL A 300 24.22 2.59 8.51
C VAL A 300 24.27 3.03 9.98
N PRO A 301 25.45 3.36 10.53
CA PRO A 301 25.55 3.94 11.86
C PRO A 301 24.75 5.24 11.94
N VAL A 302 23.98 5.42 13.02
CA VAL A 302 23.20 6.65 13.26
C VAL A 302 24.10 7.88 13.31
N ALA A 303 25.33 7.73 13.81
CA ALA A 303 26.34 8.80 13.81
C ALA A 303 26.69 9.27 12.39
N ALA A 304 26.85 8.35 11.44
CA ALA A 304 27.11 8.70 10.03
C ALA A 304 25.90 9.39 9.39
N LEU A 305 24.69 9.02 9.80
CA LEU A 305 23.46 9.71 9.38
C LEU A 305 23.40 11.13 9.96
N TRP A 306 23.73 11.29 11.24
CA TRP A 306 23.77 12.59 11.91
C TRP A 306 24.83 13.50 11.29
N ASP A 307 26.03 12.99 11.02
CA ASP A 307 27.09 13.73 10.34
C ASP A 307 26.69 14.12 8.92
N ALA A 308 25.97 13.27 8.19
CA ALA A 308 25.41 13.60 6.88
C ALA A 308 24.36 14.72 6.97
N LEU A 309 23.46 14.68 7.96
CA LEU A 309 22.43 15.72 8.15
C LEU A 309 23.05 17.03 8.66
N ALA A 310 24.02 16.96 9.58
CA ALA A 310 24.72 18.09 10.18
C ALA A 310 25.70 18.76 9.21
N SER A 311 26.31 17.99 8.29
CA SER A 311 27.17 18.52 7.21
C SER A 311 26.38 19.23 6.10
N GLY A 312 25.05 19.35 6.24
CA GLY A 312 24.24 20.16 5.35
C GLY A 312 23.92 19.47 4.02
N TRP A 313 23.83 18.14 4.00
CA TRP A 313 23.41 17.35 2.83
C TRP A 313 21.90 17.52 2.50
N TYR A 314 21.36 18.74 2.67
CA TYR A 314 20.00 19.13 2.34
C TYR A 314 19.99 20.00 1.07
N TRP A 315 19.58 19.37 -0.03
CA TRP A 315 18.61 19.89 -1.00
C TRP A 315 18.73 21.38 -1.45
N PRO A 316 19.77 21.79 -2.20
CA PRO A 316 19.87 23.14 -2.75
C PRO A 316 18.80 23.53 -3.80
N MET A 317 17.78 22.70 -4.05
CA MET A 317 16.86 22.86 -5.19
C MET A 317 15.37 23.10 -4.86
N LEU A 318 14.91 23.06 -3.60
CA LEU A 318 13.48 23.26 -3.29
C LEU A 318 13.10 24.56 -2.59
N VAL A 319 14.06 25.44 -2.30
CA VAL A 319 13.76 26.80 -1.81
C VAL A 319 14.61 27.80 -2.58
N ARG A 320 14.23 28.09 -3.83
CA ARG A 320 14.50 29.41 -4.40
C ARG A 320 13.27 30.27 -4.12
N ARG A 321 13.44 31.24 -3.22
CA ARG A 321 12.62 32.45 -3.19
C ARG A 321 13.08 33.39 -4.29
#